data_AF-A0A1W9R1Q7-F1
#
_entry.id   AF-A0A1W9R1Q7-F1
#
_cell.length_a   1.000
_cell.length_b   1.000
_cell.length_c   1.000
_cell.angle_alpha   90.00
_cell.angle_beta   90.00
_cell.angle_gamma   90.00
#
_symmetry.space_group_name_H-M   'P 1'
#
loop_
_entity.id
_entity.type
_entity.pdbx_description
1 polymer ?
#
loop_
_entity_poly.entity_id
_entity_poly.type
_entity_poly.pdbx_seq_one_letter_code
_entity_poly.pdbx_strand_id
1 'polypeptide(L)'
;MKKYLVVLSLSLGLLVSSVSADALKNSLTNMLNEKDTSPSMVNLSNLNINGKAKPVQNVPKTRSSKAVVATVNGHKILKKEADAHLKKRTQGKMSNFDHLPKKQRLRLIQEMALPVLALDSAQKELSAEEKEAVYSRLWMQKEVLKIKITDEQVKKIYDQLKQRSEENNTTANIPAFESVKDKMKLQMKDKQMVGNLMKDVEIKVQ
;
A
#
# COMPACT_ATOMS: atom_id res chain seq x y z
N MET A 1 9.97 -50.50 -13.68
CA MET A 1 9.38 -49.46 -14.55
C MET A 1 8.64 -48.44 -13.70
N LYS A 2 8.57 -47.19 -14.21
CA LYS A 2 7.97 -45.97 -13.64
C LYS A 2 8.74 -45.27 -12.51
N LYS A 3 9.64 -44.37 -12.95
CA LYS A 3 10.17 -43.24 -12.17
C LYS A 3 9.11 -42.14 -12.20
N TYR A 4 8.62 -41.67 -11.05
CA TYR A 4 7.75 -40.50 -10.98
C TYR A 4 8.60 -39.24 -10.79
N LEU A 5 8.71 -38.46 -11.86
CA LEU A 5 9.17 -37.08 -11.86
C LEU A 5 8.04 -36.21 -11.25
N VAL A 6 8.20 -35.77 -10.00
CA VAL A 6 7.34 -34.72 -9.44
C VAL A 6 7.96 -33.39 -9.83
N VAL A 7 7.51 -32.85 -10.96
CA VAL A 7 7.74 -31.46 -11.36
C VAL A 7 6.73 -30.62 -10.60
N LEU A 8 7.13 -29.98 -9.50
CA LEU A 8 6.33 -28.97 -8.84
C LEU A 8 6.49 -27.65 -9.62
N SER A 9 5.80 -27.54 -10.76
CA SER A 9 5.72 -26.31 -11.53
C SER A 9 4.79 -25.34 -10.81
N LEU A 10 5.34 -24.53 -9.90
CA LEU A 10 4.66 -23.32 -9.42
C LEU A 10 4.78 -22.23 -10.49
N SER A 11 4.17 -22.46 -11.66
CA SER A 11 3.99 -21.44 -12.67
C SER A 11 2.84 -20.53 -12.22
N LEU A 12 3.19 -19.47 -11.49
CA LEU A 12 2.30 -18.34 -11.28
C LEU A 12 2.20 -17.58 -12.62
N GLY A 13 1.41 -18.12 -13.53
CA GLY A 13 1.02 -17.46 -14.77
C GLY A 13 0.22 -16.22 -14.42
N LEU A 14 0.86 -15.06 -14.47
CA LEU A 14 0.16 -13.81 -14.74
C LEU A 14 -0.39 -13.91 -16.16
N LEU A 15 -1.58 -14.50 -16.30
CA LEU A 15 -2.43 -14.27 -17.47
C LEU A 15 -2.86 -12.79 -17.42
N VAL A 16 -1.97 -11.92 -17.87
CA VAL A 16 -2.36 -10.61 -18.36
C VAL A 16 -3.06 -10.87 -19.70
N SER A 17 -4.36 -11.08 -19.65
CA SER A 17 -5.19 -10.82 -20.82
C SER A 17 -4.93 -9.36 -21.21
N SER A 18 -4.25 -9.14 -22.33
CA SER A 18 -3.93 -7.83 -22.91
C SER A 18 -5.16 -7.06 -23.42
N VAL A 19 -6.36 -7.40 -22.95
CA VAL A 19 -7.64 -6.78 -23.30
C VAL A 19 -8.17 -6.03 -22.08
N SER A 20 -7.51 -4.94 -21.70
CA SER A 20 -8.14 -3.86 -20.91
C SER A 20 -7.25 -2.64 -20.70
N ALA A 21 -6.11 -2.48 -21.39
CA ALA A 21 -5.38 -1.21 -21.32
C ALA A 21 -6.27 -0.05 -21.83
N ASP A 22 -7.01 -0.25 -22.93
CA ASP A 22 -7.96 0.74 -23.45
C ASP A 22 -9.24 0.85 -22.63
N ALA A 23 -9.73 -0.25 -22.04
CA ALA A 23 -10.89 -0.19 -21.14
C ALA A 23 -10.55 0.55 -19.83
N LEU A 24 -9.36 0.31 -19.27
CA LEU A 24 -8.84 1.01 -18.11
C LEU A 24 -8.52 2.47 -18.43
N LYS A 25 -7.95 2.76 -19.60
CA LYS A 25 -7.64 4.12 -20.08
C LYS A 25 -8.92 4.91 -20.35
N ASN A 26 -9.94 4.32 -20.97
CA ASN A 26 -11.24 4.96 -21.18
C ASN A 26 -12.02 5.11 -19.87
N SER A 27 -11.93 4.13 -18.96
CA SER A 27 -12.51 4.24 -17.62
C SER A 27 -11.84 5.34 -16.79
N LEU A 28 -10.51 5.47 -16.85
CA LEU A 28 -9.76 6.55 -16.20
C LEU A 28 -10.07 7.91 -16.82
N THR A 29 -10.17 7.98 -18.15
CA THR A 29 -10.46 9.23 -18.87
C THR A 29 -11.89 9.70 -18.61
N ASN A 30 -12.86 8.78 -18.50
CA ASN A 30 -14.23 9.11 -18.10
C ASN A 30 -14.32 9.51 -16.63
N MET A 31 -13.61 8.84 -15.73
CA MET A 31 -13.57 9.20 -14.30
C MET A 31 -12.90 10.55 -14.04
N LEU A 32 -11.97 10.99 -14.89
CA LEU A 32 -11.35 12.33 -14.82
C LEU A 32 -12.25 13.43 -15.39
N ASN A 33 -13.22 13.08 -16.24
CA ASN A 33 -14.12 14.02 -16.93
C ASN A 33 -15.54 14.07 -16.31
N GLU A 34 -15.91 13.12 -15.47
CA GLU A 34 -17.13 13.20 -14.68
C GLU A 34 -17.04 14.35 -13.67
N LYS A 35 -18.05 15.23 -13.67
CA LYS A 35 -18.19 16.24 -12.61
C LYS A 35 -18.47 15.50 -11.30
N ASP A 36 -17.50 15.60 -10.39
CA ASP A 36 -17.51 15.12 -9.00
C ASP A 36 -18.90 15.14 -8.36
N THR A 37 -19.61 14.02 -8.47
CA THR A 37 -20.83 13.73 -7.69
C THR A 37 -20.66 12.52 -6.77
N SER A 38 -19.50 11.87 -6.79
CA SER A 38 -19.11 10.79 -5.88
C SER A 38 -17.88 11.19 -5.06
N PRO A 39 -17.79 10.81 -3.77
CA PRO A 39 -16.66 11.18 -2.91
C PRO A 39 -15.46 10.27 -3.18
N SER A 40 -14.85 10.39 -4.37
CA SER A 40 -13.66 9.61 -4.77
C SER A 40 -12.46 10.54 -4.90
N MET A 41 -11.35 10.16 -4.24
CA MET A 41 -10.09 10.89 -4.07
C MET A 41 -10.19 12.35 -3.59
N VAL A 42 -9.75 12.58 -2.36
CA VAL A 42 -9.72 13.92 -1.75
C VAL A 42 -8.74 14.83 -2.53
N ASN A 43 -9.28 15.69 -3.39
CA ASN A 43 -8.53 16.77 -4.04
C ASN A 43 -8.15 17.84 -3.01
N LEU A 44 -6.89 17.81 -2.60
CA LEU A 44 -6.29 18.74 -1.63
C LEU A 44 -5.59 19.94 -2.29
N SER A 45 -5.66 20.06 -3.62
CA SER A 45 -5.06 21.17 -4.39
C SER A 45 -5.66 22.53 -4.04
N ASN A 46 -6.84 22.54 -3.42
CA ASN A 46 -7.52 23.73 -2.91
C ASN A 46 -7.13 24.10 -1.45
N LEU A 47 -6.17 23.40 -0.84
CA LEU A 47 -5.51 23.90 0.36
C LEU A 47 -4.61 25.06 -0.05
N ASN A 48 -5.00 26.29 0.27
CA ASN A 48 -4.13 27.44 0.08
C ASN A 48 -3.01 27.40 1.14
N ILE A 49 -1.93 26.67 0.86
CA ILE A 49 -0.76 26.49 1.73
C ILE A 49 -0.04 27.83 1.98
N ASN A 50 -0.21 28.81 1.10
CA ASN A 50 0.37 30.15 1.18
C ASN A 50 -0.67 31.24 1.51
N GLY A 51 -1.89 30.85 1.89
CA GLY A 51 -2.92 31.80 2.28
C GLY A 51 -2.51 32.47 3.59
N LYS A 52 -2.12 33.75 3.54
CA LYS A 52 -1.96 34.56 4.75
C LYS A 52 -3.25 34.41 5.57
N ALA A 53 -3.11 34.01 6.83
CA ALA A 53 -4.25 33.92 7.74
C ALA A 53 -4.97 35.28 7.73
N LYS A 54 -6.22 35.32 7.26
CA LYS A 54 -7.06 36.49 7.52
C LYS A 54 -7.13 36.64 9.05
N PRO A 55 -6.93 37.83 9.62
CA PRO A 55 -7.10 38.03 11.05
C PRO A 55 -8.57 37.77 11.36
N VAL A 56 -8.87 36.55 11.81
CA VAL A 56 -10.18 36.21 12.35
C VAL A 56 -10.17 36.83 13.74
N GLN A 57 -10.89 37.93 13.92
CA GLN A 57 -11.03 38.62 15.22
C GLN A 57 -11.58 37.71 16.34
N ASN A 58 -12.02 36.50 16.00
CA ASN A 58 -12.39 35.43 16.91
C ASN A 58 -11.59 34.16 16.57
N VAL A 59 -10.35 34.06 17.05
CA VAL A 59 -9.62 32.77 17.01
C VAL A 59 -10.46 31.78 17.82
N PRO A 60 -10.95 30.68 17.22
CA PRO A 60 -11.75 29.72 17.95
C PRO A 60 -10.97 29.22 19.17
N LYS A 61 -11.59 29.32 20.35
CA LYS A 61 -11.00 28.82 21.59
C LYS A 61 -10.55 27.38 21.36
N THR A 62 -9.26 27.13 21.56
CA THR A 62 -8.69 25.81 21.36
C THR A 62 -9.30 24.87 22.38
N ARG A 63 -9.93 23.81 21.90
CA ARG A 63 -10.55 22.77 22.73
C ARG A 63 -9.46 21.91 23.38
N SER A 64 -9.82 21.21 24.45
CA SER A 64 -8.92 20.23 25.09
C SER A 64 -8.51 19.12 24.13
N SER A 65 -7.30 18.57 24.29
CA SER A 65 -6.78 17.45 23.49
C SER A 65 -7.66 16.19 23.56
N LYS A 66 -8.41 16.03 24.65
CA LYS A 66 -9.35 14.92 24.87
C LYS A 66 -10.77 15.21 24.34
N ALA A 67 -11.02 16.41 23.82
CA ALA A 67 -12.35 16.75 23.31
C ALA A 67 -12.66 15.91 22.06
N VAL A 68 -13.88 15.38 21.99
CA VAL A 68 -14.39 14.70 20.80
C VAL A 68 -14.68 15.77 19.74
N VAL A 69 -14.08 15.63 18.55
CA VAL A 69 -14.27 16.57 17.45
C VAL A 69 -15.20 16.03 16.35
N ALA A 70 -15.35 14.72 16.26
CA ALA A 70 -16.29 14.04 15.39
C ALA A 70 -16.59 12.62 15.91
N THR A 71 -17.67 12.01 15.43
CA THR A 71 -17.99 10.59 15.64
C THR A 71 -18.36 9.97 14.29
N VAL A 72 -17.77 8.82 13.96
CA VAL A 72 -17.95 8.09 12.70
C VAL A 72 -18.30 6.64 13.06
N ASN A 73 -19.51 6.16 12.74
CA ASN A 73 -19.97 4.81 13.12
C ASN A 73 -19.72 4.44 14.59
N GLY A 74 -19.91 5.39 15.51
CA GLY A 74 -19.63 5.18 16.94
C GLY A 74 -18.15 5.33 17.35
N HIS A 75 -17.22 5.38 16.39
CA HIS A 75 -15.82 5.71 16.63
C HIS A 75 -15.64 7.21 16.89
N LYS A 76 -15.16 7.56 18.08
CA LYS A 76 -14.92 8.95 18.48
C LYS A 76 -13.55 9.41 18.00
N ILE A 77 -13.51 10.46 17.19
CA ILE A 77 -12.26 11.12 16.80
C ILE A 77 -11.97 12.21 17.81
N LEU A 78 -10.83 12.10 18.49
CA LEU A 78 -10.40 13.06 19.50
C LEU A 78 -9.61 14.21 18.86
N LYS A 79 -9.63 15.37 19.50
CA LYS A 79 -8.88 16.55 19.04
C LYS A 79 -7.40 16.24 18.85
N LYS A 80 -6.78 15.52 19.79
CA LYS A 80 -5.37 15.10 19.69
C LYS A 80 -5.05 14.32 18.42
N GLU A 81 -6.00 13.49 17.94
CA GLU A 81 -5.83 12.68 16.73
C GLU A 81 -5.96 13.55 15.49
N ALA A 82 -6.95 14.46 15.48
CA ALA A 82 -7.12 15.42 14.40
C ALA A 82 -5.92 16.38 14.28
N ASP A 83 -5.41 16.88 15.42
CA ASP A 83 -4.21 17.71 15.48
C ASP A 83 -2.97 16.95 14.96
N ALA A 84 -2.79 15.69 15.37
CA ALA A 84 -1.67 14.86 14.93
C ALA A 84 -1.74 14.56 13.42
N HIS A 85 -2.92 14.21 12.91
CA HIS A 85 -3.16 13.96 11.49
C HIS A 85 -2.91 15.23 10.66
N LEU A 86 -3.40 16.38 11.12
CA LEU A 86 -3.16 17.68 10.49
C LEU A 86 -1.67 18.04 10.46
N LYS A 87 -0.96 17.84 11.58
CA LYS A 87 0.49 18.08 11.66
C LYS A 87 1.25 17.22 10.66
N LYS A 88 0.90 15.93 10.55
CA LYS A 88 1.52 15.01 9.57
C LYS A 88 1.23 15.46 8.15
N ARG A 89 -0.02 15.78 7.83
CA ARG A 89 -0.45 16.14 6.47
C ARG A 89 0.17 17.46 5.99
N THR A 90 0.35 18.41 6.90
CA THR A 90 0.92 19.74 6.57
C THR A 90 2.42 19.84 6.83
N GLN A 91 3.08 18.73 7.13
CA GLN A 91 4.52 18.70 7.48
C GLN A 91 4.86 19.70 8.61
N GLY A 92 3.96 19.85 9.57
CA GLY A 92 4.13 20.74 10.72
C GLY A 92 3.71 22.19 10.51
N LYS A 93 3.34 22.62 9.29
CA LYS A 93 2.92 24.01 9.02
C LYS A 93 1.63 24.38 9.76
N MET A 94 0.76 23.41 10.03
CA MET A 94 -0.43 23.60 10.85
C MET A 94 -0.63 22.41 11.78
N SER A 95 -0.94 22.67 13.05
CA SER A 95 -1.03 21.64 14.08
C SER A 95 -2.29 21.72 14.93
N ASN A 96 -3.08 22.79 14.79
CA ASN A 96 -4.31 22.97 15.55
C ASN A 96 -5.54 22.87 14.66
N PHE A 97 -6.30 21.79 14.83
CA PHE A 97 -7.53 21.52 14.11
C PHE A 97 -8.56 22.65 14.26
N ASP A 98 -8.63 23.31 15.41
CA ASP A 98 -9.62 24.36 15.66
C ASP A 98 -9.37 25.64 14.86
N HIS A 99 -8.14 25.83 14.38
CA HIS A 99 -7.79 26.97 13.52
C HIS A 99 -8.22 26.76 12.06
N LEU A 100 -8.64 25.56 11.69
CA LEU A 100 -9.13 25.28 10.34
C LEU A 100 -10.55 25.87 10.13
N PRO A 101 -10.80 26.51 8.96
CA PRO A 101 -12.14 26.78 8.47
C PRO A 101 -13.05 25.54 8.53
N LYS A 102 -14.34 25.73 8.81
CA LYS A 102 -15.32 24.62 8.99
C LYS A 102 -15.30 23.59 7.86
N LYS A 103 -15.22 24.05 6.60
CA LYS A 103 -15.12 23.16 5.42
C LYS A 103 -13.84 22.31 5.44
N GLN A 104 -12.72 22.88 5.86
CA GLN A 104 -11.44 22.16 5.93
C GLN A 104 -11.40 21.17 7.10
N ARG A 105 -12.01 21.53 8.24
CA ARG A 105 -12.24 20.60 9.35
C ARG A 105 -13.01 19.37 8.90
N LEU A 106 -14.12 19.57 8.18
CA LEU A 106 -14.93 18.46 7.66
C LEU A 106 -14.12 17.55 6.73
N ARG A 107 -13.33 18.11 5.81
CA ARG A 107 -12.49 17.32 4.89
C ARG A 107 -11.45 16.48 5.63
N LEU A 108 -10.78 17.06 6.63
CA LEU A 108 -9.80 16.33 7.43
C LEU A 108 -10.47 15.16 8.17
N ILE A 109 -11.66 15.38 8.73
CA ILE A 109 -12.44 14.33 9.39
C ILE A 109 -12.87 13.25 8.41
N GLN A 110 -13.31 13.60 7.19
CA GLN A 110 -13.67 12.63 6.16
C GLN A 110 -12.46 11.76 5.77
N GLU A 111 -11.29 12.36 5.61
CA GLU A 111 -10.05 11.62 5.35
C GLU A 111 -9.73 10.65 6.49
N MET A 112 -9.86 11.09 7.75
CA MET A 112 -9.65 10.23 8.92
C MET A 112 -10.74 9.16 9.08
N ALA A 113 -11.93 9.40 8.55
CA ALA A 113 -13.05 8.46 8.59
C ALA A 113 -12.85 7.28 7.63
N LEU A 114 -12.18 7.49 6.48
CA LEU A 114 -11.95 6.45 5.47
C LEU A 114 -11.39 5.13 6.03
N PRO A 115 -10.28 5.12 6.81
CA PRO A 115 -9.76 3.87 7.36
C PRO A 115 -10.71 3.22 8.38
N VAL A 116 -11.51 4.01 9.11
CA VAL A 116 -12.53 3.49 10.05
C VAL A 116 -13.65 2.79 9.27
N LEU A 117 -14.18 3.47 8.24
CA LEU A 117 -15.25 2.92 7.40
C LEU A 117 -14.78 1.68 6.64
N ALA A 118 -13.56 1.70 6.11
CA ALA A 118 -12.97 0.55 5.44
C ALA A 118 -12.81 -0.65 6.39
N LEU A 119 -12.38 -0.41 7.64
CA LEU A 119 -12.28 -1.46 8.65
C LEU A 119 -13.65 -2.03 9.02
N ASP A 120 -14.66 -1.17 9.23
CA ASP A 120 -16.02 -1.60 9.54
C ASP A 120 -16.61 -2.48 8.43
N SER A 121 -16.42 -2.09 7.16
CA SER A 121 -16.84 -2.90 6.01
C SER A 121 -16.07 -4.22 5.96
N ALA A 122 -14.74 -4.19 6.07
CA ALA A 122 -13.90 -5.39 6.04
C ALA A 122 -14.26 -6.37 7.17
N GLN A 123 -14.61 -5.89 8.36
CA GLN A 123 -15.00 -6.75 9.48
C GLN A 123 -16.30 -7.52 9.21
N LYS A 124 -17.26 -6.87 8.52
CA LYS A 124 -18.57 -7.43 8.16
C LYS A 124 -18.50 -8.37 6.97
N GLU A 125 -17.70 -8.02 5.97
CA GLU A 125 -17.69 -8.70 4.67
C GLU A 125 -16.67 -9.84 4.59
N LEU A 126 -15.52 -9.72 5.28
CA LEU A 126 -14.47 -10.74 5.18
C LEU A 126 -14.75 -11.96 6.06
N SER A 127 -14.59 -13.14 5.46
CA SER A 127 -14.61 -14.43 6.15
C SER A 127 -13.43 -14.60 7.10
N ALA A 128 -13.45 -15.66 7.92
CA ALA A 128 -12.33 -15.99 8.80
C ALA A 128 -11.06 -16.32 8.00
N GLU A 129 -11.21 -17.12 6.94
CA GLU A 129 -10.12 -17.52 6.04
C GLU A 129 -9.53 -16.30 5.31
N GLU A 130 -10.37 -15.37 4.86
CA GLU A 130 -9.92 -14.12 4.23
C GLU A 130 -9.16 -13.22 5.23
N LYS A 131 -9.62 -13.16 6.49
CA LYS A 131 -8.91 -12.44 7.56
C LYS A 131 -7.54 -13.05 7.84
N GLU A 132 -7.44 -14.37 7.92
CA GLU A 132 -6.17 -15.08 8.08
C GLU A 132 -5.21 -14.84 6.90
N ALA A 133 -5.74 -14.85 5.67
CA ALA A 133 -4.96 -14.53 4.47
C ALA A 133 -4.43 -13.08 4.50
N VAL A 134 -5.24 -12.12 4.95
CA VAL A 134 -4.81 -10.73 5.11
C VAL A 134 -3.75 -10.59 6.20
N TYR A 135 -3.93 -11.24 7.36
CA TYR A 135 -2.96 -11.18 8.47
C TYR A 135 -1.62 -11.81 8.11
N SER A 136 -1.63 -13.02 7.55
CA SER A 136 -0.43 -13.72 7.12
C SER A 136 0.33 -12.91 6.07
N ARG A 137 -0.37 -12.38 5.06
CA ARG A 137 0.23 -11.53 4.03
C ARG A 137 0.82 -10.24 4.59
N LEU A 138 0.10 -9.54 5.47
CA LEU A 138 0.60 -8.31 6.08
C LEU A 138 1.84 -8.58 6.94
N TRP A 139 1.83 -9.68 7.70
CA TRP A 139 2.98 -10.10 8.49
C TRP A 139 4.19 -10.40 7.59
N MET A 140 4.01 -11.19 6.53
CA MET A 140 5.06 -11.49 5.55
C MET A 140 5.65 -10.22 4.94
N GLN A 141 4.80 -9.27 4.51
CA GLN A 141 5.26 -7.99 3.97
C GLN A 141 6.14 -7.22 4.96
N LYS A 142 5.77 -7.21 6.25
CA LYS A 142 6.58 -6.56 7.29
C LYS A 142 7.92 -7.27 7.50
N GLU A 143 7.95 -8.60 7.46
CA GLU A 143 9.20 -9.36 7.63
C GLU A 143 10.13 -9.20 6.43
N VAL A 144 9.61 -9.26 5.20
CA VAL A 144 10.38 -9.02 3.96
C VAL A 144 11.10 -7.68 4.00
N LEU A 145 10.45 -6.63 4.52
CA LEU A 145 11.06 -5.30 4.62
C LEU A 145 12.27 -5.24 5.56
N LYS A 146 12.36 -6.12 6.55
CA LYS A 146 13.50 -6.21 7.47
C LYS A 146 14.71 -6.87 6.83
N ILE A 147 14.51 -7.70 5.81
CA ILE A 147 15.58 -8.40 5.11
C ILE A 147 16.36 -7.40 4.26
N LYS A 148 17.68 -7.36 4.46
CA LYS A 148 18.61 -6.54 3.70
C LYS A 148 19.30 -7.40 2.64
N ILE A 149 19.18 -6.97 1.39
CA ILE A 149 19.87 -7.57 0.23
C ILE A 149 20.66 -6.44 -0.43
N THR A 150 21.95 -6.66 -0.66
CA THR A 150 22.83 -5.65 -1.27
C THR A 150 22.83 -5.76 -2.80
N ASP A 151 23.20 -4.69 -3.49
CA ASP A 151 23.25 -4.65 -4.96
C ASP A 151 24.25 -5.68 -5.50
N GLU A 152 25.35 -5.91 -4.78
CA GLU A 152 26.36 -6.92 -5.15
C GLU A 152 25.81 -8.34 -5.08
N GLN A 153 25.00 -8.65 -4.06
CA GLN A 153 24.35 -9.96 -3.94
C GLN A 153 23.40 -10.21 -5.12
N VAL A 154 22.63 -9.18 -5.51
CA VAL A 154 21.69 -9.27 -6.63
C VAL A 154 22.45 -9.41 -7.94
N LYS A 155 23.51 -8.63 -8.12
CA LYS A 155 24.36 -8.66 -9.29
C LYS A 155 24.99 -10.03 -9.50
N LYS A 156 25.48 -10.68 -8.43
CA LYS A 156 26.01 -12.04 -8.50
C LYS A 156 24.98 -13.04 -9.03
N ILE A 157 23.75 -12.98 -8.54
CA ILE A 157 22.67 -13.87 -9.01
C ILE A 157 22.28 -13.55 -10.46
N TYR A 158 22.24 -12.27 -10.82
CA TYR A 158 21.97 -11.83 -12.20
C TYR A 158 23.03 -12.35 -13.17
N ASP A 159 24.31 -12.19 -12.84
CA ASP A 159 25.42 -12.64 -13.69
C ASP A 159 25.41 -14.16 -13.85
N GLN A 160 25.10 -14.91 -12.78
CA GLN A 160 24.92 -16.37 -12.85
C GLN A 160 23.75 -16.77 -13.74
N LEU A 161 22.62 -16.07 -13.66
CA LEU A 161 21.46 -16.34 -14.51
C LEU A 161 21.74 -16.01 -15.98
N LYS A 162 22.46 -14.92 -16.22
CA LYS A 162 22.89 -14.50 -17.55
C LYS A 162 23.81 -15.54 -18.17
N GLN A 163 24.86 -15.95 -17.45
CA GLN A 163 25.79 -16.98 -17.89
C GLN A 163 25.06 -18.30 -18.21
N ARG A 164 24.17 -18.76 -17.33
CA ARG A 164 23.36 -19.97 -17.58
C ARG A 164 22.48 -19.82 -18.83
N SER A 165 21.95 -18.64 -19.11
CA SER A 165 21.12 -18.42 -20.29
C SER A 165 21.96 -18.48 -21.57
N GLU A 166 23.17 -17.92 -21.55
CA GLU A 166 24.15 -17.98 -22.63
C GLU A 166 24.61 -19.43 -22.89
N GLU A 167 24.94 -20.19 -21.84
CA GLU A 167 25.32 -21.61 -21.93
C GLU A 167 24.21 -22.49 -22.52
N ASN A 168 22.94 -22.15 -22.26
CA ASN A 168 21.78 -22.88 -22.80
C ASN A 168 21.35 -22.38 -24.19
N ASN A 169 22.18 -21.59 -24.89
CA ASN A 169 21.90 -21.04 -26.23
C ASN A 169 20.54 -20.33 -26.31
N THR A 170 20.16 -19.63 -25.24
CA THR A 170 18.86 -18.94 -25.19
C THR A 170 18.88 -17.73 -26.13
N THR A 171 17.94 -17.66 -27.06
CA THR A 171 17.77 -16.51 -27.99
C THR A 171 16.94 -15.37 -27.41
N ALA A 172 16.40 -15.54 -26.20
CA ALA A 172 15.62 -14.52 -25.51
C ALA A 172 16.52 -13.35 -25.05
N ASN A 173 16.03 -12.13 -25.27
CA ASN A 173 16.72 -10.92 -24.84
C ASN A 173 16.81 -10.87 -23.30
N ILE A 174 18.03 -10.77 -22.78
CA ILE A 174 18.29 -10.67 -21.34
C ILE A 174 18.17 -9.19 -20.93
N PRO A 175 17.20 -8.82 -20.07
CA PRO A 175 17.03 -7.43 -19.65
C PRO A 175 18.26 -6.90 -18.92
N ALA A 176 18.58 -5.62 -19.07
CA ALA A 176 19.68 -4.98 -18.36
C ALA A 176 19.50 -5.07 -16.83
N PHE A 177 20.60 -5.24 -16.10
CA PHE A 177 20.58 -5.37 -14.63
C PHE A 177 19.78 -4.28 -13.93
N GLU A 178 20.00 -3.01 -14.27
CA GLU A 178 19.32 -1.87 -13.63
C GLU A 178 17.80 -1.90 -13.80
N SER A 179 17.26 -2.47 -14.89
CA SER A 179 15.81 -2.53 -15.10
C SER A 179 15.12 -3.62 -14.28
N VAL A 180 15.87 -4.62 -13.82
CA VAL A 180 15.33 -5.76 -13.05
C VAL A 180 15.81 -5.80 -11.60
N LYS A 181 16.80 -5.00 -11.24
CA LYS A 181 17.47 -5.00 -9.92
C LYS A 181 16.50 -5.02 -8.74
N ASP A 182 15.54 -4.09 -8.70
CA ASP A 182 14.64 -3.97 -7.55
C ASP A 182 13.64 -5.12 -7.46
N LYS A 183 13.19 -5.63 -8.62
CA LYS A 183 12.36 -6.84 -8.68
C LYS A 183 13.14 -8.06 -8.19
N MET A 184 14.40 -8.20 -8.61
CA MET A 184 15.27 -9.29 -8.14
C MET A 184 15.55 -9.19 -6.64
N LYS A 185 15.80 -7.99 -6.10
CA LYS A 185 15.92 -7.79 -4.65
C LYS A 185 14.69 -8.28 -3.91
N LEU A 186 13.50 -7.92 -4.36
CA LEU A 186 12.26 -8.34 -3.73
C LEU A 186 12.12 -9.87 -3.76
N GLN A 187 12.36 -10.50 -4.90
CA GLN A 187 12.34 -11.96 -5.04
C GLN A 187 13.35 -12.67 -4.13
N MET A 188 14.55 -12.10 -3.97
CA MET A 188 15.57 -12.64 -3.06
C MET A 188 15.13 -12.54 -1.60
N LYS A 189 14.51 -11.43 -1.19
CA LYS A 189 13.96 -11.28 0.15
C LYS A 189 12.82 -12.26 0.41
N ASP A 190 11.90 -12.40 -0.54
CA ASP A 190 10.79 -13.36 -0.45
C ASP A 190 11.33 -14.78 -0.29
N LYS A 191 12.30 -15.17 -1.12
CA LYS A 191 12.94 -16.49 -1.05
C LYS A 191 13.63 -16.72 0.30
N GLN A 192 14.34 -15.72 0.82
CA GLN A 192 15.00 -15.82 2.12
C GLN A 192 13.97 -15.94 3.26
N MET A 193 12.89 -15.15 3.23
CA MET A 193 11.82 -15.26 4.21
C MET A 193 11.17 -16.65 4.19
N VAL A 194 10.77 -17.13 3.01
CA VAL A 194 10.15 -18.46 2.87
C VAL A 194 11.11 -19.56 3.30
N GLY A 195 12.40 -19.45 2.94
CA GLY A 195 13.43 -20.39 3.38
C GLY A 195 13.55 -20.45 4.90
N ASN A 196 13.48 -19.31 5.58
CA ASN A 196 13.49 -19.26 7.05
C ASN A 196 12.22 -19.90 7.65
N LEU A 197 11.06 -19.67 7.06
CA LEU A 197 9.80 -20.26 7.51
C LEU A 197 9.78 -21.77 7.35
N MET A 198 10.32 -22.28 6.24
CA MET A 198 10.26 -23.70 5.89
C MET A 198 11.37 -24.54 6.53
N LYS A 199 12.36 -23.92 7.18
CA LYS A 199 13.56 -24.59 7.67
C LYS A 199 13.28 -25.77 8.61
N ASP A 200 12.28 -25.63 9.47
CA ASP A 200 11.97 -26.58 10.55
C ASP A 200 10.52 -27.10 10.46
N VAL A 201 9.90 -27.03 9.27
CA VAL A 201 8.50 -27.44 9.08
C VAL A 201 8.44 -28.92 8.69
N GLU A 202 7.70 -29.71 9.48
CA GLU A 202 7.34 -31.08 9.11
C GLU A 202 6.16 -31.05 8.13
N ILE A 203 6.41 -31.44 6.87
CA ILE A 203 5.38 -31.56 5.83
C ILE A 203 5.15 -33.05 5.55
N LYS A 204 3.95 -33.55 5.83
CA LYS A 204 3.51 -34.92 5.51
C LYS A 204 2.53 -34.88 4.33
N VAL A 205 2.81 -35.70 3.32
CA VAL A 205 1.89 -35.96 2.21
C VAL A 205 1.15 -37.25 2.55
N GLN A 206 -0.19 -37.21 2.55
CA GLN A 206 -1.05 -38.39 2.70
C GLN A 206 -1.27 -39.06 1.35
#